data_AF-A0A561BUT2-F1
#
_entry.id   AF-A0A561BUT2-F1
#
_cell.length_a   1.000
_cell.length_b   1.000
_cell.length_c   1.000
_cell.angle_alpha   90.00
_cell.angle_beta   90.00
_cell.angle_gamma   90.00
#
_symmetry.space_group_name_H-M   'P 1'
#
loop_
_entity.id
_entity.type
_entity.pdbx_description
1 polymer ?
#
loop_
_entity_poly.entity_id
_entity_poly.type
_entity_poly.pdbx_seq_one_letter_code
_entity_poly.pdbx_strand_id
1 'polypeptide(L)'
;MKSSGSVWFVYGVAVVVTFLIGLVAFSVFVLSKVFGGSAPEDRPPVPEVTSAVPSPTVSPSVKVTEAKVYAVRPVVSNRRQVVLVVATPVGCTQYLRASTYAEGPGAVAVRVTQLADRVGCKWERRPVLATARTPIAGRAVIVNDAVWTADSDGRYVPALKSGGNPQQRTSASLQPH
;
A
#
# COMPACT_ATOMS: atom_id res chain seq x y z
N MET A 1 -1.99 -61.22 -12.34
CA MET A 1 -3.32 -60.82 -11.80
C MET A 1 -3.66 -59.40 -12.25
N LYS A 2 -4.91 -58.94 -12.11
CA LYS A 2 -5.40 -57.70 -12.75
C LYS A 2 -4.83 -56.41 -12.11
N SER A 3 -4.78 -55.33 -12.91
CA SER A 3 -4.26 -54.02 -12.48
C SER A 3 -5.26 -53.24 -11.63
N SER A 4 -5.13 -53.32 -10.30
CA SER A 4 -5.90 -52.49 -9.37
C SER A 4 -5.37 -51.05 -9.23
N GLY A 5 -4.19 -50.74 -9.79
CA GLY A 5 -3.57 -49.40 -9.68
C GLY A 5 -4.26 -48.32 -10.53
N SER A 6 -4.86 -48.70 -11.66
CA SER A 6 -5.48 -47.75 -12.60
C SER A 6 -6.65 -46.98 -11.98
N VAL A 7 -7.50 -47.67 -11.20
CA VAL A 7 -8.73 -47.09 -10.62
C VAL A 7 -8.42 -45.95 -9.65
N TRP A 8 -7.38 -46.08 -8.82
CA TRP A 8 -6.94 -45.03 -7.90
C TRP A 8 -6.42 -43.78 -8.63
N PHE A 9 -5.74 -43.96 -9.77
CA PHE A 9 -5.28 -42.83 -10.59
C PHE A 9 -6.47 -42.06 -11.20
N VAL A 10 -7.49 -42.77 -11.70
CA VAL A 10 -8.72 -42.15 -12.24
C VAL A 10 -9.47 -41.35 -11.16
N TYR A 11 -9.60 -41.88 -9.94
CA TYR A 11 -10.19 -41.12 -8.83
C TYR A 11 -9.36 -39.89 -8.44
N GLY A 12 -8.04 -39.99 -8.41
CA GLY A 12 -7.16 -38.84 -8.15
C GLY A 12 -7.32 -37.72 -9.18
N VAL A 13 -7.35 -38.08 -10.48
CA VAL A 13 -7.60 -37.12 -11.57
C VAL A 13 -9.00 -36.49 -11.45
N ALA A 14 -10.04 -37.27 -11.15
CA ALA A 14 -11.41 -36.78 -11.01
C ALA A 14 -11.56 -35.75 -9.87
N VAL A 15 -10.88 -35.95 -8.73
CA VAL A 15 -10.86 -35.00 -7.61
C VAL A 15 -10.18 -33.69 -8.03
N VAL A 16 -9.02 -33.76 -8.70
CA VAL A 16 -8.29 -32.56 -9.17
C VAL A 16 -9.12 -31.76 -10.19
N VAL A 17 -9.75 -32.44 -11.15
CA VAL A 17 -10.61 -31.78 -12.17
C VAL A 17 -11.82 -31.11 -11.52
N THR A 18 -12.51 -31.80 -10.59
CA THR A 18 -13.66 -31.23 -9.87
C THR A 18 -13.26 -29.99 -9.05
N PHE A 19 -12.11 -30.04 -8.38
CA PHE A 19 -11.59 -28.90 -7.61
C PHE A 19 -11.26 -27.69 -8.49
N LEU A 20 -10.63 -27.91 -9.64
CA LEU A 20 -10.31 -26.84 -10.61
C LEU A 20 -11.59 -26.19 -11.19
N ILE A 21 -12.60 -26.98 -11.52
CA ILE A 21 -13.90 -26.47 -11.99
C ILE A 21 -14.57 -25.60 -10.92
N GLY A 22 -14.56 -26.04 -9.65
CA GLY A 22 -15.07 -25.26 -8.52
C GLY A 22 -14.35 -23.93 -8.33
N LEU A 23 -13.01 -23.92 -8.44
CA LEU A 23 -12.19 -22.72 -8.33
C LEU A 23 -12.49 -21.70 -9.45
N VAL A 24 -12.64 -22.17 -10.69
CA VAL A 24 -13.04 -21.31 -11.84
C VAL A 24 -14.44 -20.75 -11.64
N ALA A 25 -15.43 -21.57 -11.27
CA ALA A 25 -16.81 -21.11 -11.05
C ALA A 25 -16.90 -20.06 -9.93
N PHE A 26 -16.18 -20.28 -8.81
CA PHE A 26 -16.09 -19.31 -7.71
C PHE A 26 -15.44 -17.99 -8.16
N SER A 27 -14.37 -18.06 -8.96
CA SER A 27 -13.68 -16.87 -9.49
C SER A 27 -14.60 -16.03 -10.37
N VAL A 28 -15.39 -16.67 -11.25
CA VAL A 28 -16.37 -15.98 -12.10
C VAL A 28 -17.46 -15.31 -11.24
N PHE A 29 -18.01 -16.01 -10.25
CA PHE A 29 -19.04 -15.45 -9.36
C PHE A 29 -18.56 -14.21 -8.60
N VAL A 30 -17.32 -14.23 -8.08
CA VAL A 30 -16.71 -13.07 -7.43
C VAL A 30 -16.56 -11.90 -8.40
N LEU A 31 -16.08 -12.15 -9.63
CA LEU A 31 -15.94 -11.10 -10.66
C LEU A 31 -17.30 -10.48 -11.05
N SER A 32 -18.34 -11.29 -11.25
CA SER A 32 -19.69 -10.79 -11.55
C SER A 32 -20.24 -9.89 -10.43
N LYS A 33 -19.94 -10.21 -9.16
CA LYS A 33 -20.32 -9.40 -7.99
C LYS A 33 -19.55 -8.08 -7.87
N VAL A 34 -18.35 -7.98 -8.43
CA VAL A 34 -17.51 -6.76 -8.37
C VAL A 34 -17.83 -5.78 -9.51
N PHE A 35 -18.25 -6.27 -10.69
CA PHE A 35 -18.37 -5.42 -11.90
C PHE A 35 -19.79 -5.25 -12.46
N GLY A 36 -20.77 -6.08 -12.10
CA GLY A 36 -22.09 -6.12 -12.76
C GLY A 36 -23.13 -5.07 -12.32
N GLY A 37 -22.72 -3.87 -11.88
CA GLY A 37 -23.52 -3.06 -10.94
C GLY A 37 -23.75 -1.57 -11.23
N SER A 38 -23.85 -1.12 -12.50
CA SER A 38 -24.28 0.27 -12.79
C SER A 38 -24.81 0.50 -14.22
N ALA A 39 -26.13 0.41 -14.40
CA ALA A 39 -26.93 1.05 -15.45
C ALA A 39 -28.41 1.03 -15.03
N PRO A 40 -29.28 1.97 -15.45
CA PRO A 40 -29.06 3.16 -16.29
C PRO A 40 -29.29 4.46 -15.43
N GLU A 41 -29.93 5.59 -15.77
CA GLU A 41 -30.66 6.07 -16.97
C GLU A 41 -30.83 7.62 -17.02
N ASP A 42 -31.14 8.13 -18.23
CA ASP A 42 -31.88 9.37 -18.58
C ASP A 42 -31.41 10.82 -18.26
N ARG A 43 -32.09 11.77 -18.96
CA ARG A 43 -31.92 13.25 -19.06
C ARG A 43 -33.29 13.89 -19.44
N PRO A 44 -33.51 15.23 -19.61
CA PRO A 44 -32.72 16.43 -19.31
C PRO A 44 -33.50 17.53 -18.46
N PRO A 45 -33.77 18.81 -18.86
CA PRO A 45 -33.03 20.01 -18.39
C PRO A 45 -33.82 21.23 -17.80
N VAL A 46 -33.07 22.31 -17.46
CA VAL A 46 -33.40 23.77 -17.21
C VAL A 46 -34.30 24.19 -16.01
N PRO A 47 -34.27 25.47 -15.54
CA PRO A 47 -33.32 26.58 -15.80
C PRO A 47 -32.69 27.28 -14.57
N GLU A 48 -31.66 28.07 -14.89
CA GLU A 48 -31.01 29.19 -14.18
C GLU A 48 -31.80 30.01 -13.13
N VAL A 49 -31.19 30.23 -11.95
CA VAL A 49 -31.41 31.42 -11.10
C VAL A 49 -30.07 31.89 -10.50
N THR A 50 -29.70 33.14 -10.76
CA THR A 50 -28.49 33.76 -10.21
C THR A 50 -28.60 33.99 -8.70
N SER A 51 -27.72 33.34 -7.92
CA SER A 51 -27.51 33.68 -6.51
C SER A 51 -26.02 33.68 -6.18
N ALA A 52 -25.52 34.80 -5.66
CA ALA A 52 -24.10 35.00 -5.36
C ALA A 52 -23.71 34.31 -4.05
N VAL A 53 -23.37 33.02 -4.13
CA VAL A 53 -22.77 32.27 -3.03
C VAL A 53 -21.32 32.70 -2.86
N PRO A 54 -20.82 33.00 -1.64
CA PRO A 54 -19.45 33.45 -1.44
C PRO A 54 -18.45 32.40 -1.92
N SER A 55 -17.43 32.85 -2.66
CA SER A 55 -16.32 32.00 -3.10
C SER A 55 -15.75 31.22 -1.90
N PRO A 56 -15.70 29.88 -1.94
CA PRO A 56 -15.07 29.14 -0.87
C PRO A 56 -13.58 29.50 -0.85
N THR A 57 -13.13 30.14 0.22
CA THR A 57 -11.70 30.28 0.50
C THR A 57 -11.15 28.89 0.74
N VAL A 58 -10.63 28.26 -0.32
CA VAL A 58 -9.99 26.95 -0.25
C VAL A 58 -8.63 27.13 0.43
N SER A 59 -8.66 27.23 1.76
CA SER A 59 -7.50 27.01 2.60
C SER A 59 -6.87 25.69 2.18
N PRO A 60 -5.65 25.68 1.60
CA PRO A 60 -5.09 24.48 1.01
C PRO A 60 -4.88 23.44 2.11
N SER A 61 -5.69 22.37 2.09
CA SER A 61 -5.57 21.30 3.06
C SER A 61 -4.25 20.57 2.85
N VAL A 62 -3.30 20.84 3.73
CA VAL A 62 -1.92 20.34 3.70
C VAL A 62 -1.93 18.81 3.88
N LYS A 63 -2.20 18.10 2.78
CA LYS A 63 -2.47 16.66 2.78
C LYS A 63 -1.17 15.86 2.84
N VAL A 64 -0.57 15.86 4.04
CA VAL A 64 0.55 14.98 4.39
C VAL A 64 0.15 13.55 4.05
N THR A 65 0.85 12.97 3.08
CA THR A 65 0.55 11.65 2.52
C THR A 65 1.69 10.71 2.89
N GLU A 66 1.39 9.44 3.10
CA GLU A 66 2.43 8.44 3.36
C GLU A 66 3.29 8.24 2.09
N ALA A 67 4.61 8.22 2.26
CA ALA A 67 5.51 7.97 1.14
C ALA A 67 5.51 6.49 0.75
N LYS A 68 5.35 6.20 -0.56
CA LYS A 68 5.48 4.85 -1.10
C LYS A 68 6.97 4.46 -1.14
N VAL A 69 7.37 3.51 -0.31
CA VAL A 69 8.74 3.01 -0.21
C VAL A 69 8.98 1.89 -1.22
N TYR A 70 10.08 1.97 -1.98
CA TYR A 70 10.49 0.94 -2.96
C TYR A 70 11.62 0.05 -2.47
N ALA A 71 12.55 0.60 -1.67
CA ALA A 71 13.68 -0.14 -1.13
C ALA A 71 14.20 0.50 0.16
N VAL A 72 14.78 -0.33 1.03
CA VAL A 72 15.51 0.09 2.23
C VAL A 72 16.92 -0.50 2.13
N ARG A 73 17.95 0.32 2.38
CA ARG A 73 19.36 -0.09 2.29
C ARG A 73 20.14 0.39 3.51
N PRO A 74 20.99 -0.44 4.14
CA PRO A 74 21.90 0.03 5.18
C PRO A 74 22.96 0.96 4.56
N VAL A 75 23.42 1.95 5.32
CA VAL A 75 24.63 2.70 4.97
C VAL A 75 25.85 1.89 5.43
N VAL A 76 26.65 1.40 4.49
CA VAL A 76 27.80 0.50 4.77
C VAL A 76 28.79 1.13 5.76
N SER A 77 29.04 2.45 5.65
CA SER A 77 29.91 3.21 6.55
C SER A 77 29.28 3.58 7.89
N ASN A 78 27.97 3.38 8.10
CA ASN A 78 27.29 3.77 9.34
C ASN A 78 26.13 2.83 9.70
N ARG A 79 26.38 1.89 10.62
CA ARG A 79 25.39 0.92 11.15
C ARG A 79 24.25 1.54 11.97
N ARG A 80 24.09 2.86 12.01
CA ARG A 80 22.90 3.57 12.55
C ARG A 80 22.00 4.18 11.46
N GLN A 81 22.36 4.06 10.18
CA GLN A 81 21.70 4.77 9.08
C GLN A 81 21.10 3.83 8.03
N VAL A 82 19.88 4.14 7.59
CA VAL A 82 19.26 3.58 6.37
C VAL A 82 19.05 4.66 5.32
N VAL A 83 19.25 4.28 4.07
CA VAL A 83 18.69 4.99 2.91
C VAL A 83 17.37 4.33 2.54
N LEU A 84 16.30 5.12 2.52
CA LEU A 84 14.98 4.72 2.04
C LEU A 84 14.81 5.29 0.63
N VAL A 85 14.51 4.45 -0.35
CA VAL A 85 14.20 4.90 -1.72
C VAL A 85 12.69 5.01 -1.83
N VAL A 86 12.18 6.24 -1.98
CA VAL A 86 10.74 6.53 -1.92
C VAL A 86 10.24 7.23 -3.18
N ALA A 87 8.95 7.09 -3.46
CA ALA A 87 8.27 7.83 -4.52
C ALA A 87 8.10 9.30 -4.08
N THR A 88 8.48 10.25 -4.94
CA THR A 88 8.38 11.69 -4.67
C THR A 88 7.95 12.46 -5.92
N PRO A 89 6.97 13.38 -5.84
CA PRO A 89 6.59 14.21 -6.99
C PRO A 89 7.58 15.36 -7.26
N VAL A 90 8.25 15.29 -8.40
CA VAL A 90 9.30 16.24 -8.84
C VAL A 90 8.71 17.64 -9.01
N GLY A 91 9.41 18.65 -8.48
CA GLY A 91 9.02 20.06 -8.61
C GLY A 91 7.75 20.46 -7.83
N CYS A 92 7.16 19.54 -7.06
CA CYS A 92 5.91 19.76 -6.32
C CYS A 92 5.97 19.38 -4.83
N THR A 93 7.06 18.78 -4.37
CA THR A 93 7.31 18.58 -2.92
C THR A 93 7.96 19.81 -2.30
N GLN A 94 7.29 20.46 -1.36
CA GLN A 94 7.96 21.39 -0.43
C GLN A 94 8.64 20.65 0.74
N TYR A 95 8.08 19.52 1.18
CA TYR A 95 8.59 18.80 2.36
C TYR A 95 8.67 17.30 2.15
N LEU A 96 9.85 16.75 2.44
CA LEU A 96 10.13 15.32 2.42
C LEU A 96 11.05 15.01 3.60
N ARG A 97 10.59 14.18 4.54
CA ARG A 97 11.33 13.87 5.77
C ARG A 97 11.14 12.42 6.17
N ALA A 98 12.25 11.75 6.46
CA ALA A 98 12.28 10.48 7.17
C ALA A 98 12.77 10.72 8.60
N SER A 99 12.09 10.15 9.59
CA SER A 99 12.52 10.22 10.98
C SER A 99 12.09 8.99 11.76
N THR A 100 12.99 8.48 12.61
CA THR A 100 12.66 7.48 13.64
C THR A 100 11.66 8.07 14.63
N TYR A 101 10.54 7.38 14.86
CA TYR A 101 9.52 7.77 15.84
C TYR A 101 9.41 6.80 17.01
N ALA A 102 9.90 5.57 16.85
CA ALA A 102 10.10 4.62 17.95
C ALA A 102 11.38 3.80 17.72
N GLU A 103 12.11 3.50 18.79
CA GLU A 103 13.24 2.57 18.81
C GLU A 103 13.06 1.65 20.01
N GLY A 104 13.13 0.33 19.80
CA GLY A 104 13.01 -0.66 20.87
C GLY A 104 13.90 -1.88 20.64
N PRO A 105 13.96 -2.82 21.61
CA PRO A 105 14.64 -4.10 21.42
C PRO A 105 14.14 -4.79 20.13
N GLY A 106 15.06 -5.21 19.27
CA GLY A 106 14.73 -5.89 18.01
C GLY A 106 14.17 -5.01 16.88
N ALA A 107 13.71 -3.77 17.10
CA ALA A 107 13.05 -2.97 16.05
C ALA A 107 13.34 -1.46 16.07
N VAL A 108 13.25 -0.83 14.89
CA VAL A 108 13.24 0.63 14.68
C VAL A 108 12.07 1.02 13.78
N ALA A 109 11.24 1.97 14.20
CA ALA A 109 10.12 2.47 13.41
C ALA A 109 10.42 3.86 12.83
N VAL A 110 10.32 3.98 11.50
CA VAL A 110 10.63 5.17 10.72
C VAL A 110 9.38 5.63 9.99
N ARG A 111 8.99 6.89 10.18
CA ARG A 111 7.91 7.52 9.42
C ARG A 111 8.53 8.36 8.32
N VAL A 112 8.03 8.20 7.10
CA VAL A 112 8.40 9.04 5.95
C VAL A 112 7.20 9.87 5.53
N THR A 113 7.22 11.15 5.90
CA THR A 113 6.22 12.14 5.50
C THR A 113 6.63 12.78 4.18
N GLN A 114 5.67 12.85 3.26
CA GLN A 114 5.76 13.68 2.06
C GLN A 114 4.58 14.66 2.03
N LEU A 115 4.86 15.89 1.60
CA LEU A 115 3.86 16.88 1.21
C LEU A 115 4.01 17.15 -0.29
N ALA A 116 2.89 17.15 -1.01
CA ALA A 116 2.83 17.41 -2.44
C ALA A 116 1.67 18.37 -2.71
N ASP A 117 1.97 19.60 -3.10
CA ASP A 117 0.97 20.69 -3.12
C ASP A 117 0.18 20.79 -4.43
N ARG A 118 0.46 19.91 -5.40
CA ARG A 118 -0.10 19.97 -6.76
C ARG A 118 -0.41 18.58 -7.30
N VAL A 119 -1.53 18.49 -8.03
CA VAL A 119 -1.95 17.29 -8.77
C VAL A 119 -1.24 17.22 -10.13
N GLY A 120 -1.03 16.01 -10.67
CA GLY A 120 -0.44 15.81 -12.00
C GLY A 120 1.10 15.81 -12.07
N CYS A 121 1.79 15.97 -10.93
CA CYS A 121 3.25 16.01 -10.89
C CYS A 121 3.90 14.65 -11.21
N LYS A 122 5.03 14.68 -11.94
CA LYS A 122 5.80 13.48 -12.30
C LYS A 122 6.42 12.86 -11.04
N TRP A 123 6.31 11.55 -10.89
CA TRP A 123 6.87 10.81 -9.75
C TRP A 123 8.24 10.22 -10.08
N GLU A 124 9.23 10.52 -9.24
CA GLU A 124 10.56 9.91 -9.28
C GLU A 124 10.83 9.05 -8.04
N ARG A 125 11.90 8.26 -8.11
CA ARG A 125 12.48 7.57 -6.96
C ARG A 125 13.62 8.43 -6.39
N ARG A 126 13.44 8.98 -5.18
CA ARG A 126 14.50 9.74 -4.49
C ARG A 126 14.95 9.04 -3.21
N PRO A 127 16.25 9.05 -2.89
CA PRO A 127 16.75 8.54 -1.61
C PRO A 127 16.50 9.55 -0.50
N VAL A 128 16.11 9.07 0.67
CA VAL A 128 16.07 9.84 1.92
C VAL A 128 16.83 9.09 3.01
N LEU A 129 17.55 9.82 3.86
CA LEU A 129 18.35 9.25 4.94
C LEU A 129 17.55 9.27 6.25
N ALA A 130 17.53 8.16 6.98
CA ALA A 130 17.11 8.12 8.38
C ALA A 130 18.26 7.62 9.25
N THR A 131 18.44 8.26 10.42
CA THR A 131 19.45 7.90 11.42
C THR A 131 18.74 7.52 12.71
N ALA A 132 19.04 6.34 13.26
CA ALA A 132 18.59 5.91 14.57
C ALA A 132 19.61 6.29 15.67
N ARG A 133 19.15 6.45 16.91
CA ARG A 133 20.02 6.65 18.09
C ARG A 133 20.91 5.43 18.30
N THR A 134 20.34 4.24 18.10
CA THR A 134 20.98 2.93 18.31
C THR A 134 21.27 2.21 16.98
N PRO A 135 22.24 1.28 16.91
CA PRO A 135 22.54 0.54 15.68
C PRO A 135 21.34 -0.26 15.15
N ILE A 136 21.16 -0.25 13.83
CA ILE A 136 20.05 -0.93 13.12
C ILE A 136 20.39 -2.37 12.70
N ALA A 137 21.66 -2.78 12.74
CA ALA A 137 22.10 -4.05 12.18
C ALA A 137 21.36 -5.26 12.81
N GLY A 138 20.70 -6.07 11.98
CA GLY A 138 19.94 -7.25 12.41
C GLY A 138 18.58 -6.98 13.07
N ARG A 139 18.12 -5.73 13.13
CA ARG A 139 16.80 -5.36 13.69
C ARG A 139 15.75 -5.29 12.58
N ALA A 140 14.48 -5.48 12.91
CA ALA A 140 13.39 -5.13 12.01
C ALA A 140 13.31 -3.60 11.84
N VAL A 141 13.01 -3.14 10.62
CA VAL A 141 12.77 -1.73 10.32
C VAL A 141 11.33 -1.57 9.84
N ILE A 142 10.50 -0.88 10.62
CA ILE A 142 9.11 -0.62 10.26
C ILE A 142 9.06 0.73 9.53
N VAL A 143 8.64 0.76 8.27
CA VAL A 143 8.59 1.99 7.45
C VAL A 143 7.18 2.20 6.92
N ASN A 144 6.49 3.24 7.42
CA ASN A 144 5.07 3.51 7.13
C ASN A 144 4.20 2.24 7.27
N ASP A 145 4.12 1.74 8.51
CA ASP A 145 3.47 0.50 8.95
C ASP A 145 3.94 -0.83 8.29
N ALA A 146 4.72 -0.80 7.20
CA ALA A 146 5.28 -1.99 6.58
C ALA A 146 6.56 -2.48 7.29
N VAL A 147 6.60 -3.75 7.66
CA VAL A 147 7.79 -4.39 8.29
C VAL A 147 8.81 -4.78 7.22
N TRP A 148 10.07 -4.37 7.42
CA TRP A 148 11.23 -4.79 6.64
C TRP A 148 12.21 -5.56 7.54
N THR A 149 12.79 -6.63 7.01
CA THR A 149 13.78 -7.48 7.69
C THR A 149 15.06 -7.57 6.88
N ALA A 150 16.20 -7.74 7.54
CA ALA A 150 17.46 -8.01 6.88
C ALA A 150 17.48 -9.42 6.26
N ASP A 151 18.00 -9.54 5.03
CA ASP A 151 18.34 -10.81 4.39
C ASP A 151 19.77 -11.27 4.74
N SER A 152 20.23 -12.38 4.14
CA SER A 152 21.60 -12.90 4.29
C SER A 152 22.69 -11.90 3.91
N ASP A 153 22.39 -10.99 2.99
CA ASP A 153 23.30 -9.99 2.45
C ASP A 153 23.25 -8.68 3.28
N GLY A 154 22.47 -8.67 4.37
CA GLY A 154 22.22 -7.50 5.21
C GLY A 154 21.36 -6.42 4.56
N ARG A 155 20.73 -6.71 3.40
CA ARG A 155 19.81 -5.79 2.72
C ARG A 155 18.43 -5.93 3.34
N TYR A 156 17.65 -4.84 3.32
CA TYR A 156 16.30 -4.87 3.85
C TYR A 156 15.28 -5.20 2.76
N VAL A 157 14.48 -6.23 3.01
CA VAL A 157 13.35 -6.66 2.17
C VAL A 157 12.04 -6.55 2.95
N PRO A 158 10.89 -6.29 2.30
CA PRO A 158 9.59 -6.29 2.97
C PRO A 158 9.27 -7.71 3.47
N ALA A 159 9.04 -7.87 4.77
CA ALA A 159 8.71 -9.16 5.37
C ALA A 159 7.33 -9.68 4.92
N LEU A 160 6.44 -8.76 4.52
CA LEU A 160 5.18 -9.05 3.85
C LEU A 160 5.07 -8.14 2.61
N LYS A 161 4.61 -8.69 1.49
CA LYS A 161 4.20 -7.86 0.34
C LYS A 161 2.91 -7.12 0.75
N SER A 162 3.00 -5.81 0.97
CA SER A 162 1.85 -5.00 1.41
C SER A 162 0.79 -4.92 0.32
N GLY A 163 -0.20 -5.82 0.41
CA GLY A 163 -1.45 -5.79 -0.35
C GLY A 163 -2.55 -5.13 0.46
N GLY A 164 -2.47 -3.82 0.65
CA GLY A 164 -3.45 -3.05 1.42
C GLY A 164 -3.70 -1.68 0.78
N ASN A 165 -4.95 -1.41 0.38
CA ASN A 165 -5.38 -0.11 -0.10
C ASN A 165 -5.63 0.82 1.11
N PRO A 166 -4.97 1.99 1.25
CA PRO A 166 -5.04 2.83 2.45
C PRO A 166 -6.40 3.53 2.70
N GLN A 167 -7.45 3.16 1.98
CA GLN A 167 -8.75 3.86 1.95
C GLN A 167 -9.72 3.43 3.08
N GLN A 168 -9.34 2.50 3.94
CA GLN A 168 -10.23 1.89 4.95
C GLN A 168 -9.94 2.30 6.42
N ARG A 169 -9.25 3.45 6.63
CA ARG A 169 -8.88 3.96 7.97
C ARG A 169 -9.47 5.35 8.32
N THR A 170 -10.64 5.71 7.79
CA THR A 170 -11.51 6.77 8.36
C THR A 170 -12.96 6.62 7.90
N SER A 171 -13.82 6.05 8.77
CA SER A 171 -15.27 6.25 8.84
C SER A 171 -15.84 5.41 9.98
N ALA A 172 -15.49 5.80 11.21
CA ALA A 172 -16.11 5.30 12.43
C ALA A 172 -16.43 6.51 13.33
N SER A 173 -17.59 6.47 13.98
CA SER A 173 -18.21 7.58 14.74
C SER A 173 -18.69 8.77 13.91
N LEU A 174 -20.02 8.83 13.68
CA LEU A 174 -20.79 10.01 14.11
C LEU A 174 -22.28 9.66 14.34
N GLN A 175 -22.67 9.54 15.62
CA GLN A 175 -24.04 9.75 16.13
C GLN A 175 -25.17 8.79 15.65
N PRO A 176 -26.40 8.88 16.23
CA PRO A 176 -26.66 8.78 17.68
C PRO A 176 -27.84 7.85 18.02
N HIS A 177 -27.99 7.51 19.30
CA HIS A 177 -29.28 7.26 19.96
C HIS A 177 -29.15 7.53 21.47
#